data_AF-A0AAQ4F6V0-F1
#
_entry.id   AF-A0AAQ4F6V0-F1
#
_cell.length_a   1.000
_cell.length_b   1.000
_cell.length_c   1.000
_cell.angle_alpha   90.00
_cell.angle_beta   90.00
_cell.angle_gamma   90.00
#
_symmetry.space_group_name_H-M   'P 1'
#
loop_
_entity.id
_entity.type
_entity.pdbx_description
1 polymer ?
#
loop_
_entity_poly.entity_id
_entity_poly.type
_entity_poly.pdbx_seq_one_letter_code
_entity_poly.pdbx_strand_id
1 'polypeptide(L)'
;MKCLLVLLAVAVTVCVAYPDGDSPQFKFPPDPQPCATNEEWKQCVSGSCAETTCKKRTVGPGCTYDCVYGCYCAGGFYRNAEGNCVTLDQCPPEEGPVEEPHPPCGTHEEWKATASPSTSAPQHNAGAASSMGIPLR
;
A
#
# COMPACT_ATOMS: atom_id res chain seq x y z
N MET A 1 3.61 -60.34 -37.52
CA MET A 1 2.45 -59.51 -37.91
C MET A 1 1.47 -59.27 -36.75
N LYS A 2 0.99 -60.31 -36.03
CA LYS A 2 0.04 -60.14 -34.91
C LYS A 2 0.59 -59.33 -33.72
N CYS A 3 1.85 -59.54 -33.33
CA CYS A 3 2.47 -58.78 -32.23
C CYS A 3 2.59 -57.27 -32.52
N LEU A 4 2.76 -56.90 -33.80
CA LEU A 4 2.90 -55.51 -34.21
C LEU A 4 1.55 -54.77 -34.07
N LEU A 5 0.44 -55.46 -34.36
CA LEU A 5 -0.91 -54.93 -34.14
C LEU A 5 -1.24 -54.77 -32.66
N VAL A 6 -0.80 -55.70 -31.81
CA VAL A 6 -0.99 -55.62 -30.35
C VAL A 6 -0.19 -54.44 -29.76
N LEU A 7 1.06 -54.27 -30.17
CA LEU A 7 1.89 -53.16 -29.70
C LEU A 7 1.36 -51.80 -30.15
N LEU A 8 0.87 -51.69 -31.39
CA LEU A 8 0.21 -50.48 -31.88
C LEU A 8 -1.09 -50.20 -31.14
N ALA A 9 -1.92 -51.22 -30.86
CA ALA A 9 -3.14 -51.04 -30.08
C ALA A 9 -2.83 -50.58 -28.65
N VAL A 10 -1.85 -51.18 -27.98
CA VAL A 10 -1.41 -50.77 -26.64
C VAL A 10 -0.86 -49.34 -26.66
N ALA A 11 0.01 -49.01 -27.62
CA ALA A 11 0.53 -47.66 -27.78
C ALA A 11 -0.59 -46.64 -28.00
N VAL A 12 -1.52 -46.91 -28.92
CA VAL A 12 -2.68 -46.03 -29.18
C VAL A 12 -3.57 -45.91 -27.93
N THR A 13 -3.83 -46.99 -27.19
CA THR A 13 -4.61 -46.93 -25.94
C THR A 13 -3.93 -46.12 -24.84
N VAL A 14 -2.60 -46.19 -24.76
CA VAL A 14 -1.81 -45.38 -23.82
C VAL A 14 -1.83 -43.91 -24.27
N CYS A 15 -1.67 -43.63 -25.56
CA CYS A 15 -1.71 -42.26 -26.09
C CYS A 15 -3.08 -41.59 -25.92
N VAL A 16 -4.20 -42.32 -26.02
CA VAL A 16 -5.55 -41.74 -25.84
C VAL A 16 -5.98 -41.64 -24.37
N ALA A 17 -5.31 -42.34 -23.46
CA ALA A 17 -5.58 -42.30 -22.02
C ALA A 17 -4.74 -41.25 -21.26
N TYR A 18 -3.75 -40.66 -21.91
CA TYR A 18 -3.04 -39.47 -21.44
C TYR A 18 -3.60 -38.26 -22.19
N PRO A 19 -4.75 -37.69 -21.77
CA PRO A 19 -5.10 -36.36 -22.21
C PRO A 19 -3.97 -35.42 -21.76
N ASP A 20 -3.30 -34.82 -22.73
CA ASP A 20 -2.40 -33.70 -22.50
C ASP A 20 -3.10 -32.66 -21.62
N GLY A 21 -2.43 -32.22 -20.55
CA GLY A 21 -2.56 -30.83 -20.10
C GLY A 21 -3.32 -30.55 -18.80
N ASP A 22 -3.03 -31.25 -17.69
CA ASP A 22 -3.11 -30.60 -16.36
C ASP A 22 -1.75 -29.95 -16.06
N SER A 23 -1.37 -28.99 -16.91
CA SER A 23 -0.43 -27.97 -16.45
C SER A 23 -1.19 -27.18 -15.39
N PRO A 24 -0.62 -26.92 -14.19
CA PRO A 24 -1.27 -26.05 -13.22
C PRO A 24 -1.52 -24.70 -13.91
N GLN A 25 -2.76 -24.50 -14.33
CA GLN A 25 -3.14 -23.34 -15.11
C GLN A 25 -2.98 -22.15 -14.17
N PHE A 26 -1.93 -21.36 -14.35
CA PHE A 26 -1.73 -20.11 -13.63
C PHE A 26 -2.81 -19.14 -14.12
N LYS A 27 -4.03 -19.28 -13.59
CA LYS A 27 -5.15 -18.39 -13.90
C LYS A 27 -4.80 -17.02 -13.33
N PHE A 28 -4.70 -16.05 -14.23
CA PHE A 28 -4.49 -14.66 -13.88
C PHE A 28 -5.68 -13.85 -14.41
N PRO A 29 -6.32 -13.01 -13.57
CA PRO A 29 -5.99 -12.69 -12.17
C PRO A 29 -6.38 -13.81 -11.19
N PRO A 30 -5.80 -13.82 -9.97
CA PRO A 30 -6.21 -14.76 -8.92
C PRO A 30 -7.65 -14.51 -8.46
N ASP A 31 -8.36 -15.58 -8.12
CA ASP A 31 -9.70 -15.50 -7.57
C ASP A 31 -9.69 -14.84 -6.18
N PRO A 32 -10.69 -13.99 -5.84
CA PRO A 32 -10.80 -13.40 -4.51
C PRO A 32 -10.83 -14.44 -3.39
N GLN A 33 -10.04 -14.20 -2.34
CA GLN A 33 -9.97 -15.05 -1.16
C GLN A 33 -10.64 -14.38 0.05
N PRO A 34 -11.20 -15.17 1.00
CA PRO A 34 -11.69 -14.62 2.25
C PRO A 34 -10.52 -14.02 3.06
N CYS A 35 -10.71 -12.80 3.55
CA CYS A 35 -9.71 -12.07 4.34
C CYS A 35 -9.99 -12.15 5.84
N ALA A 36 -9.00 -11.80 6.64
CA ALA A 36 -9.13 -11.76 8.09
C ALA A 36 -10.04 -10.59 8.56
N THR A 37 -10.27 -10.50 9.87
CA THR A 37 -11.04 -9.40 10.46
C THR A 37 -10.41 -8.05 10.09
N ASN A 38 -11.25 -7.11 9.64
CA ASN A 38 -10.87 -5.76 9.22
C ASN A 38 -9.94 -5.69 7.98
N GLU A 39 -9.89 -6.76 7.21
CA GLU A 39 -9.21 -6.81 5.91
C GLU A 39 -10.23 -6.93 4.77
N GLU A 40 -9.85 -6.41 3.60
CA GLU A 40 -10.60 -6.55 2.36
C GLU A 40 -9.68 -7.07 1.24
N TRP A 41 -10.25 -7.90 0.37
CA TRP A 41 -9.55 -8.36 -0.82
C TRP A 41 -9.41 -7.21 -1.81
N LYS A 42 -8.18 -6.82 -2.12
CA LYS A 42 -7.88 -5.80 -3.12
C LYS A 42 -7.28 -6.44 -4.37
N GLN A 43 -7.67 -5.92 -5.51
CA GLN A 43 -7.20 -6.37 -6.82
C GLN A 43 -6.34 -5.28 -7.45
N CYS A 44 -5.15 -5.68 -7.95
CA CYS A 44 -4.26 -4.81 -8.69
C CYS A 44 -3.99 -3.46 -7.99
N VAL A 45 -3.55 -3.51 -6.75
CA VAL A 45 -3.15 -2.33 -5.97
C VAL A 45 -1.64 -2.21 -5.90
N SER A 46 -1.16 -0.98 -5.75
CA SER A 46 0.24 -0.66 -5.50
C SER A 46 0.71 -1.31 -4.20
N GLY A 47 1.76 -2.14 -4.24
CA GLY A 47 2.30 -2.78 -3.05
C GLY A 47 2.76 -1.78 -1.98
N SER A 48 3.21 -0.58 -2.38
CA SER A 48 3.64 0.47 -1.44
C SER A 48 2.49 1.30 -0.84
N CYS A 49 1.28 1.16 -1.37
CA CYS A 49 0.14 2.04 -1.08
C CYS A 49 -1.19 1.29 -0.90
N ALA A 50 -1.15 -0.03 -0.76
CA ALA A 50 -2.35 -0.86 -0.66
C ALA A 50 -3.12 -0.65 0.66
N GLU A 51 -2.45 -0.21 1.73
CA GLU A 51 -3.02 0.01 3.06
C GLU A 51 -2.23 1.03 3.89
N THR A 52 -2.85 1.49 4.98
CA THR A 52 -2.20 2.26 6.03
C THR A 52 -1.66 1.33 7.13
N THR A 53 -0.60 1.79 7.80
CA THR A 53 -0.04 1.10 8.97
C THR A 53 -0.09 2.02 10.18
N CYS A 54 0.05 1.48 11.40
CA CYS A 54 0.11 2.33 12.59
C CYS A 54 1.28 3.33 12.56
N LYS A 55 2.34 3.06 11.79
CA LYS A 55 3.49 3.95 11.58
C LYS A 55 3.30 4.94 10.42
N LYS A 56 2.42 4.61 9.48
CA LYS A 56 2.13 5.42 8.28
C LYS A 56 0.61 5.48 8.11
N ARG A 57 0.01 6.47 8.75
CA ARG A 57 -1.45 6.69 8.79
C ARG A 57 -2.03 7.28 7.50
N THR A 58 -1.20 7.56 6.50
CA THR A 58 -1.61 8.14 5.22
C THR A 58 -0.87 7.50 4.06
N VAL A 59 -1.59 7.18 2.99
CA VAL A 59 -1.03 6.60 1.76
C VAL A 59 -0.51 7.69 0.82
N GLY A 60 0.53 7.40 0.03
CA GLY A 60 1.10 8.34 -0.95
C GLY A 60 2.24 9.21 -0.38
N PRO A 61 2.61 10.31 -1.09
CA PRO A 61 2.12 10.70 -2.42
C PRO A 61 2.69 9.84 -3.55
N GLY A 62 3.84 9.20 -3.33
CA GLY A 62 4.46 8.28 -4.27
C GLY A 62 4.01 6.85 -4.01
N CYS A 63 3.45 6.22 -5.04
CA CYS A 63 3.05 4.82 -5.03
C CYS A 63 3.73 4.08 -6.17
N THR A 64 4.15 2.85 -5.93
CA THR A 64 4.67 1.95 -6.97
C THR A 64 3.56 1.55 -7.95
N TYR A 65 3.89 1.33 -9.22
CA TYR A 65 2.93 0.95 -10.27
C TYR A 65 2.74 -0.57 -10.41
N ASP A 66 3.20 -1.34 -9.43
CA ASP A 66 2.99 -2.78 -9.39
C ASP A 66 1.51 -3.12 -9.12
N CYS A 67 1.10 -4.28 -9.62
CA CYS A 67 -0.27 -4.77 -9.58
C CYS A 67 -0.33 -6.00 -8.66
N VAL A 68 -0.57 -5.76 -7.37
CA VAL A 68 -0.60 -6.82 -6.35
C VAL A 68 -2.04 -7.15 -5.97
N TYR A 69 -2.30 -8.43 -5.75
CA TYR A 69 -3.59 -8.96 -5.32
C TYR A 69 -3.44 -9.55 -3.92
N GLY A 70 -4.39 -9.31 -3.04
CA GLY A 70 -4.31 -9.85 -1.68
C GLY A 70 -5.25 -9.19 -0.70
N CYS A 71 -5.18 -9.66 0.55
CA CYS A 71 -5.89 -9.08 1.67
C CYS A 71 -5.08 -7.92 2.26
N TYR A 72 -5.74 -6.78 2.43
CA TYR A 72 -5.15 -5.57 2.99
C TYR A 72 -6.14 -4.94 3.96
N CYS A 73 -5.66 -4.12 4.90
CA CYS A 73 -6.53 -3.42 5.82
C CYS A 73 -7.59 -2.61 5.06
N ALA A 74 -8.83 -2.79 5.48
CA ALA A 74 -9.96 -2.01 4.98
C ALA A 74 -9.80 -0.53 5.35
N GLY A 75 -10.52 0.34 4.66
CA GLY A 75 -10.50 1.78 4.94
C GLY A 75 -10.82 2.08 6.42
N GLY A 76 -9.96 2.89 7.06
CA GLY A 76 -10.09 3.24 8.48
C GLY A 76 -9.38 2.31 9.46
N PHE A 77 -8.76 1.22 8.97
CA PHE A 77 -7.93 0.32 9.75
C PHE A 77 -6.45 0.45 9.41
N TYR A 78 -5.60 0.11 10.37
CA TYR A 78 -4.16 0.30 10.31
C TYR A 78 -3.48 -1.00 10.69
N ARG A 79 -2.53 -1.47 9.87
CA ARG A 79 -1.76 -2.65 10.23
C ARG A 79 -0.80 -2.33 11.38
N ASN A 80 -0.91 -3.07 12.48
CA ASN A 80 0.01 -2.98 13.61
C ASN A 80 1.26 -3.86 13.41
N ALA A 81 2.17 -3.87 14.40
CA ALA A 81 3.43 -4.62 14.32
C ALA A 81 3.21 -6.14 14.37
N GLU A 82 2.09 -6.57 14.96
CA GLU A 82 1.64 -7.96 15.03
C GLU A 82 0.97 -8.44 13.73
N GLY A 83 0.80 -7.55 12.75
CA GLY A 83 0.19 -7.85 11.46
C GLY A 83 -1.34 -7.80 11.44
N ASN A 84 -1.99 -7.30 12.49
CA ASN A 84 -3.45 -7.18 12.59
C ASN A 84 -3.93 -5.80 12.10
N CYS A 85 -5.08 -5.75 11.44
CA CYS A 85 -5.74 -4.51 11.07
C CYS A 85 -6.61 -4.00 12.22
N VAL A 86 -6.13 -2.95 12.87
CA VAL A 86 -6.70 -2.39 14.09
C VAL A 86 -7.22 -0.97 13.87
N THR A 87 -8.06 -0.49 14.80
CA THR A 87 -8.50 0.91 14.79
C THR A 87 -7.39 1.83 15.26
N LEU A 88 -7.51 3.12 14.96
CA LEU A 88 -6.44 4.10 15.23
C LEU A 88 -6.10 4.24 16.72
N ASP A 89 -7.09 4.08 17.60
CA ASP A 89 -6.93 4.11 19.06
C ASP A 89 -6.14 2.92 19.61
N GLN A 90 -6.03 1.84 18.84
CA GLN A 90 -5.24 0.66 19.18
C GLN A 90 -3.80 0.74 18.62
N CYS A 91 -3.49 1.77 17.83
CA CYS A 91 -2.12 2.06 17.44
C CYS A 91 -1.37 2.75 18.59
N PRO A 92 -0.03 2.57 18.68
CA PRO A 92 0.78 3.40 19.55
C PRO A 92 0.59 4.89 19.20
N PRO A 93 0.77 5.80 20.17
CA PRO A 93 0.84 7.23 19.88
C PRO A 93 1.84 7.45 18.75
N GLU A 94 1.55 8.39 17.84
CA GLU A 94 2.59 8.85 16.92
C GLU A 94 3.77 9.29 17.78
N GLU A 95 4.94 8.73 17.55
CA GLU A 95 6.17 9.33 18.06
C GLU A 95 6.24 10.70 17.39
N GLY A 96 5.78 11.72 18.11
CA GLY A 96 6.02 13.10 17.72
C GLY A 96 7.51 13.30 17.53
N PRO A 97 7.93 14.41 16.89
CA PRO A 97 9.34 14.77 16.89
C PRO A 97 9.83 14.65 18.32
N VAL A 98 10.77 13.74 18.57
CA VAL A 98 11.47 13.71 19.84
C VAL A 98 12.06 15.10 19.94
N GLU A 99 11.58 15.90 20.88
CA GLU A 99 12.21 17.16 21.25
C GLU A 99 13.59 16.74 21.77
N GLU A 100 14.58 16.71 20.87
CA GLU A 100 15.96 16.51 21.29
C GLU A 100 16.25 17.61 22.32
N PRO A 101 16.82 17.29 23.50
CA PRO A 101 17.17 18.30 24.48
C PRO A 101 18.00 19.39 23.80
N HIS A 102 17.41 20.58 23.67
CA HIS A 102 18.11 21.70 23.03
C HIS A 102 19.42 21.95 23.79
N PRO A 103 20.58 22.03 23.11
CA PRO A 103 21.82 22.43 23.78
C PRO A 103 21.62 23.79 24.44
N PRO A 104 22.27 24.07 25.58
CA PRO A 104 22.12 25.34 26.28
C PRO A 104 22.47 26.50 25.34
N CYS A 105 21.56 27.47 25.20
CA CYS A 105 21.82 28.67 24.41
C CYS A 105 22.83 29.59 25.14
N GLY A 106 23.69 30.25 24.36
CA GLY A 106 24.58 31.29 24.88
C GLY A 106 23.81 32.54 25.31
N THR A 107 24.42 33.42 26.11
CA THR A 107 23.76 34.60 26.73
C THR A 107 23.24 35.66 25.74
N HIS A 108 23.48 35.48 24.44
CA HIS A 108 23.05 36.39 23.38
C HIS A 108 22.51 35.67 22.14
N GLU A 109 22.10 34.41 22.27
CA GLU A 109 21.60 33.61 21.15
C GLU A 109 20.12 33.26 21.35
N GLU A 110 19.34 33.44 20.29
CA GLU A 110 17.93 33.06 20.26
C GLU A 110 17.77 31.80 19.42
N TRP A 111 17.04 30.81 19.95
CA TRP A 111 16.73 29.61 19.18
C TRP A 111 15.79 30.01 18.02
N LYS A 112 16.15 29.66 16.80
CA LYS A 112 15.20 29.70 15.68
C LYS A 112 14.70 28.29 15.46
N ALA A 113 13.42 28.09 15.74
CA ALA A 113 12.69 26.91 15.32
C ALA A 113 12.75 26.78 13.80
N THR A 114 13.69 26.02 13.27
CA THR A 114 13.53 25.54 11.90
C THR A 114 12.47 24.47 11.97
N ALA A 115 11.25 24.79 11.49
CA ALA A 115 10.23 23.78 11.29
C ALA A 115 10.85 22.63 10.49
N SER A 116 10.90 21.44 11.09
CA SER A 116 11.34 20.24 10.39
C SER A 116 10.51 20.07 9.11
N PRO A 117 11.08 19.64 7.96
CA PRO A 117 10.37 19.60 6.68
C PRO A 117 9.24 18.57 6.59
N SER A 118 8.84 17.91 7.69
CA SER A 118 7.99 16.73 7.66
C SER A 118 6.49 16.98 7.63
N THR A 119 6.02 18.24 7.64
CA THR A 119 4.62 18.57 7.34
C THR A 119 4.53 19.29 6.01
N SER A 120 4.48 18.52 4.92
CA SER A 120 3.93 19.00 3.65
C SER A 120 2.43 19.29 3.83
N ALA A 121 2.11 20.45 4.39
CA ALA A 121 0.81 21.06 4.23
C ALA A 121 0.62 21.43 2.74
N PRO A 122 -0.57 21.21 2.14
CA PRO A 122 -0.83 21.64 0.77
C PRO A 122 -0.79 23.17 0.69
N GLN A 123 0.12 23.70 -0.11
CA GLN A 123 0.22 25.13 -0.42
C GLN A 123 -0.91 25.54 -1.37
N HIS A 124 -2.03 26.03 -0.84
CA HIS A 124 -2.90 26.92 -1.61
C HIS A 124 -2.43 28.37 -1.38
N ASN A 125 -1.46 28.79 -2.20
CA ASN A 125 -1.10 30.20 -2.33
C ASN A 125 -1.93 30.81 -3.47
N ALA A 126 -2.86 31.70 -3.12
CA ALA A 126 -3.33 32.74 -4.03
C ALA A 126 -3.64 34.02 -3.22
N GLY A 127 -2.66 34.95 -3.24
CA GLY A 127 -2.89 36.39 -3.37
C GLY A 127 -3.49 37.15 -2.20
N ALA A 128 -2.62 37.81 -1.43
CA ALA A 128 -2.97 38.87 -0.48
C ALA A 128 -3.63 40.09 -1.17
N ALA A 129 -4.53 40.72 -0.42
CA ALA A 129 -5.16 41.99 -0.71
C ALA A 129 -4.18 43.19 -0.69
N SER A 130 -4.50 44.25 -1.42
CA SER A 130 -4.13 45.62 -1.05
C SER A 130 -5.14 46.62 -1.58
N SER A 131 -5.72 47.37 -0.65
CA SER A 131 -6.59 48.53 -0.81
C SER A 131 -5.89 49.71 -1.47
N MET A 132 -6.62 50.54 -2.22
CA MET A 132 -6.33 51.98 -2.31
C MET A 132 -7.60 52.74 -2.72
N GLY A 133 -7.73 53.94 -2.16
CA GLY A 133 -8.98 54.69 -1.97
C GLY A 133 -9.60 55.31 -3.22
N ILE A 134 -10.87 55.68 -3.03
CA ILE A 134 -11.68 56.56 -3.87
C ILE A 134 -10.99 57.94 -4.00
N PRO A 135 -11.06 58.58 -5.17
CA PRO A 135 -11.64 59.92 -5.17
C PRO A 135 -12.72 60.11 -6.23
N LEU A 136 -13.69 60.92 -5.84
CA LEU A 136 -14.81 61.44 -6.62
C LEU A 136 -14.32 62.29 -7.81
N ARG A 137 -14.94 62.10 -8.98
CA ARG A 137 -15.39 63.20 -9.84
C ARG A 137 -16.42 62.74 -10.87
#